data_AF-A0A4R6IP64-F1
#
_entry.id   AF-A0A4R6IP64-F1
#
_cell.length_a   1.000
_cell.length_b   1.000
_cell.length_c   1.000
_cell.angle_alpha   90.00
_cell.angle_beta   90.00
_cell.angle_gamma   90.00
#
_symmetry.space_group_name_H-M   'P 1'
#
loop_
_entity.id
_entity.type
_entity.pdbx_description
1 polymer ?
#
loop_
_entity_poly.entity_id
_entity_poly.type
_entity_poly.pdbx_seq_one_letter_code
_entity_poly.pdbx_strand_id
1 'polypeptide(L)'
;MSKPIHYLKITGLSFFLLLSIPGANAQENVITGISNLYIEKLIATAKQNYPRLKQFESQVKAAKSDLSGAKISWLDPFSFQYVRRSNDANSTNTPTITTADVLSGYQFGFSFNPGTLFQKPSQVNRAKEQVKIAEYNQAEYNLSLEAEVKRRYYTFFQSKALLVPINSAFLDAENNYKVVKIKYQRAEVTIQEYNTASMSYTQANEAKIQSEINYLAAKAALEELTVKKLEEIK
;
A
#
# COMPACT_ATOMS: atom_id res chain seq x y z
N MET A 1 -68.38 -59.01 -20.21
CA MET A 1 -69.15 -58.21 -19.25
C MET A 1 -68.69 -58.58 -17.83
N SER A 2 -68.20 -57.59 -17.09
CA SER A 2 -67.91 -57.54 -15.63
C SER A 2 -66.80 -58.39 -14.99
N LYS A 3 -65.82 -57.69 -14.37
CA LYS A 3 -64.93 -58.13 -13.28
C LYS A 3 -65.71 -58.21 -11.93
N PRO A 4 -65.16 -58.76 -10.83
CA PRO A 4 -64.21 -58.06 -9.91
C PRO A 4 -63.07 -58.99 -9.38
N ILE A 5 -61.78 -58.63 -9.31
CA ILE A 5 -61.02 -57.80 -8.34
C ILE A 5 -61.25 -58.15 -6.85
N HIS A 6 -60.27 -58.81 -6.22
CA HIS A 6 -59.95 -58.68 -4.80
C HIS A 6 -58.43 -58.50 -4.60
N TYR A 7 -58.12 -57.57 -3.70
CA TYR A 7 -56.83 -56.89 -3.52
C TYR A 7 -55.81 -57.72 -2.73
N LEU A 8 -54.62 -57.96 -3.31
CA LEU A 8 -53.46 -58.40 -2.56
C LEU A 8 -52.62 -57.17 -2.19
N LYS A 9 -52.43 -56.97 -0.89
CA LYS A 9 -51.73 -55.83 -0.29
C LYS A 9 -50.27 -55.79 -0.77
N ILE A 10 -49.93 -54.72 -1.48
CA ILE A 10 -48.55 -54.33 -1.81
C ILE A 10 -47.94 -53.77 -0.53
N THR A 11 -47.17 -54.58 0.20
CA THR A 11 -46.24 -54.09 1.21
C THR A 11 -44.94 -53.73 0.52
N GLY A 12 -44.67 -52.43 0.47
CA GLY A 12 -43.54 -51.84 -0.20
C GLY A 12 -42.21 -52.21 0.44
N LEU A 13 -41.25 -52.59 -0.41
CA LEU A 13 -39.84 -52.53 -0.10
C LEU A 13 -39.20 -51.67 -1.20
N SER A 14 -39.33 -50.36 -1.06
CA SER A 14 -38.61 -49.41 -1.91
C SER A 14 -37.17 -49.38 -1.39
N PHE A 15 -36.30 -50.16 -2.03
CA PHE A 15 -34.86 -50.13 -1.80
C PHE A 15 -34.33 -48.83 -2.42
N PHE A 16 -34.24 -47.79 -1.60
CA PHE A 16 -33.68 -46.50 -1.97
C PHE A 16 -32.16 -46.67 -2.10
N LEU A 17 -31.70 -46.84 -3.33
CA LEU A 17 -30.28 -46.91 -3.68
C LEU A 17 -29.69 -45.50 -3.56
N LEU A 18 -29.25 -45.16 -2.34
CA LEU A 18 -28.42 -44.00 -2.06
C LEU A 18 -27.07 -44.20 -2.75
N LEU A 19 -26.99 -43.74 -4.00
CA LEU A 19 -25.74 -43.41 -4.66
C LEU A 19 -25.03 -42.36 -3.80
N SER A 20 -24.11 -42.83 -2.97
CA SER A 20 -23.10 -41.99 -2.35
C SER A 20 -22.23 -41.46 -3.47
N ILE A 21 -22.50 -40.23 -3.91
CA ILE A 21 -21.58 -39.44 -4.73
C ILE A 21 -20.40 -39.11 -3.80
N PRO A 22 -19.20 -39.69 -3.97
CA PRO A 22 -18.04 -39.18 -3.27
C PRO A 22 -17.85 -37.72 -3.70
N GLY A 23 -17.81 -36.83 -2.71
CA GLY A 23 -17.76 -35.39 -2.91
C GLY A 23 -16.68 -35.01 -3.91
N ALA A 24 -17.12 -34.44 -5.03
CA ALA A 24 -16.27 -33.66 -5.92
C ALA A 24 -15.86 -32.37 -5.17
N ASN A 25 -14.87 -32.49 -4.28
CA ASN A 25 -14.23 -31.36 -3.62
C ASN A 25 -12.77 -31.27 -4.08
N ALA A 26 -12.61 -30.87 -5.34
CA ALA A 26 -11.34 -30.34 -5.84
C ALA A 26 -11.62 -29.24 -6.86
N GLN A 27 -12.54 -28.33 -6.54
CA GLN A 27 -12.35 -26.96 -7.03
C GLN A 27 -11.15 -26.41 -6.28
N GLU A 28 -9.99 -26.44 -6.93
CA GLU A 28 -8.77 -25.79 -6.46
C GLU A 28 -9.05 -24.28 -6.41
N ASN A 29 -9.60 -23.86 -5.27
CA ASN A 29 -10.08 -22.51 -5.10
C ASN A 29 -8.84 -21.64 -4.88
N VAL A 30 -8.61 -20.66 -5.75
CA VAL A 30 -7.46 -19.72 -5.70
C VAL A 30 -7.27 -19.14 -4.29
N ILE A 31 -8.36 -19.01 -3.52
CA ILE A 31 -8.39 -18.52 -2.14
C ILE A 31 -7.56 -19.37 -1.16
N THR A 32 -7.40 -20.69 -1.35
CA THR A 32 -6.70 -21.56 -0.39
C THR A 32 -5.17 -21.43 -0.44
N GLY A 33 -4.61 -20.79 -1.46
CA GLY A 33 -3.16 -20.57 -1.60
C GLY A 33 -2.65 -19.25 -1.00
N ILE A 34 -3.54 -18.44 -0.40
CA ILE A 34 -3.21 -17.13 0.17
C ILE A 34 -2.67 -17.31 1.60
N SER A 35 -1.40 -16.93 1.82
CA SER A 35 -0.81 -16.93 3.16
C SER A 35 -0.99 -15.58 3.85
N ASN A 36 -1.89 -15.52 4.84
CA ASN A 36 -2.07 -14.31 5.66
C ASN A 36 -0.79 -13.90 6.38
N LEU A 37 0.02 -14.87 6.83
CA LEU A 37 1.31 -14.60 7.46
C LEU A 37 2.28 -13.88 6.51
N TYR A 38 2.30 -14.28 5.24
CA TYR A 38 3.14 -13.61 4.24
C TYR A 38 2.67 -12.18 3.97
N ILE A 39 1.35 -11.95 3.90
CA ILE A 39 0.76 -10.61 3.77
C ILE A 39 1.20 -9.71 4.94
N GLU A 40 1.16 -10.20 6.18
CA GLU A 40 1.60 -9.44 7.35
C GLU A 40 3.09 -9.07 7.27
N LYS A 41 3.95 -9.97 6.81
CA LYS A 41 5.37 -9.68 6.58
C LYS A 41 5.57 -8.60 5.51
N LEU A 42 4.80 -8.64 4.42
CA LEU A 42 4.83 -7.61 3.38
C LEU A 42 4.40 -6.24 3.94
N ILE A 43 3.34 -6.19 4.73
CA ILE A 43 2.85 -4.96 5.37
C ILE A 43 3.92 -4.39 6.32
N ALA A 44 4.54 -5.24 7.15
CA ALA A 44 5.59 -4.83 8.06
C ALA A 44 6.81 -4.27 7.29
N THR A 45 7.22 -4.96 6.22
CA THR A 45 8.33 -4.52 5.37
C THR A 45 8.02 -3.20 4.66
N ALA A 46 6.81 -3.02 4.14
CA ALA A 46 6.37 -1.78 3.53
C ALA A 46 6.36 -0.63 4.56
N LYS A 47 5.75 -0.81 5.73
CA LYS A 47 5.75 0.20 6.80
C LYS A 47 7.17 0.60 7.20
N GLN A 48 8.11 -0.34 7.28
CA GLN A 48 9.49 -0.03 7.65
C GLN A 48 10.26 0.77 6.58
N ASN A 49 10.04 0.48 5.30
CA ASN A 49 10.90 0.99 4.23
C ASN A 49 10.28 2.13 3.40
N TYR A 50 8.95 2.25 3.35
CA TYR A 50 8.27 3.14 2.42
C TYR A 50 8.51 4.64 2.76
N PRO A 51 9.11 5.44 1.85
CA PRO A 51 9.51 6.82 2.15
C PRO A 51 8.37 7.74 2.59
N ARG A 52 7.17 7.54 2.04
CA ARG A 52 6.01 8.38 2.37
C ARG A 52 5.59 8.23 3.84
N LEU A 53 5.80 7.06 4.46
CA LEU A 53 5.54 6.92 5.89
C LEU A 53 6.51 7.76 6.73
N LYS A 54 7.80 7.79 6.34
CA LYS A 54 8.82 8.64 6.98
C LYS A 54 8.49 10.13 6.86
N GLN A 55 7.85 10.55 5.76
CA GLN A 55 7.33 11.91 5.61
C GLN A 55 6.26 12.21 6.67
N PHE A 56 5.27 11.33 6.88
CA PHE A 56 4.26 11.52 7.91
C PHE A 56 4.84 11.51 9.32
N GLU A 57 5.80 10.63 9.61
CA GLU A 57 6.55 10.66 10.88
C GLU A 57 7.25 12.00 11.11
N SER A 58 7.84 12.56 10.05
CA SER A 58 8.50 13.87 10.11
C SER A 58 7.51 15.00 10.32
N GLN A 59 6.30 14.93 9.73
CA GLN A 59 5.23 15.89 9.97
C GLN A 59 4.75 15.85 11.42
N VAL A 60 4.60 14.66 12.01
CA VAL A 60 4.27 14.51 13.43
C VAL A 60 5.36 15.12 14.31
N LYS A 61 6.64 14.87 14.00
CA LYS A 61 7.77 15.48 14.71
C LYS A 61 7.76 17.00 14.60
N ALA A 62 7.52 17.55 13.41
CA ALA A 62 7.43 18.99 13.20
C ALA A 62 6.30 19.61 14.04
N ALA A 63 5.09 19.04 14.00
CA ALA A 63 3.97 19.52 14.79
C ALA A 63 4.25 19.46 16.31
N LYS A 64 4.97 18.43 16.79
CA LYS A 64 5.39 18.33 18.20
C LYS A 64 6.44 19.38 18.58
N SER A 65 7.36 19.68 17.68
CA SER A 65 8.32 20.79 17.84
C SER A 65 7.60 22.13 17.88
N ASP A 66 6.62 22.37 17.01
CA ASP A 66 5.81 23.60 17.00
C ASP A 66 5.01 23.76 18.30
N LEU A 67 4.41 22.68 18.81
CA LEU A 67 3.75 22.69 20.12
C LEU A 67 4.73 23.02 21.25
N SER A 68 5.95 22.49 21.20
CA SER A 68 6.99 22.78 22.19
C SER A 68 7.43 24.25 22.09
N GLY A 69 7.60 24.78 20.89
CA GLY A 69 7.87 26.21 20.65
C GLY A 69 6.75 27.10 21.17
N ALA A 70 5.48 26.76 20.90
CA ALA A 70 4.33 27.49 21.42
C ALA A 70 4.28 27.51 22.96
N LYS A 71 4.67 26.41 23.62
CA LYS A 71 4.80 26.34 25.09
C LYS A 71 5.96 27.19 25.60
N ILE A 72 7.14 27.11 24.98
CA ILE A 72 8.31 27.92 25.35
C ILE A 72 8.04 29.41 25.14
N SER A 73 7.19 29.76 24.19
CA SER A 73 6.83 31.15 23.91
C SER A 73 6.13 31.89 25.07
N TRP A 74 5.74 31.17 26.12
CA TRP A 74 5.34 31.79 27.39
C TRP A 74 6.49 32.50 28.11
N LEU A 75 7.73 32.16 27.75
CA LEU A 75 8.95 32.77 28.26
C LEU A 75 9.42 33.96 27.40
N ASP A 76 8.75 34.25 26.27
CA ASP A 76 9.07 35.39 25.40
C ASP A 76 9.22 36.74 26.14
N PRO A 77 8.44 37.02 27.21
CA PRO A 77 8.64 38.24 27.99
C PRO A 77 10.04 38.39 28.58
N PHE A 78 10.77 37.30 28.81
CA PHE A 78 12.09 37.32 29.43
C PHE A 78 13.17 37.29 28.34
N SER A 79 14.06 38.28 28.37
CA SER A 79 15.22 38.33 27.48
C SER A 79 16.52 38.44 28.27
N PHE A 80 17.55 37.82 27.74
CA PHE A 80 18.91 37.92 28.24
C PHE A 80 19.81 38.36 27.09
N GLN A 81 20.55 39.45 27.29
CA GLN A 81 21.48 39.95 26.29
C GLN A 81 22.81 40.35 26.94
N TYR A 82 23.90 40.04 26.26
CA TYR A 82 25.23 40.54 26.62
C TYR A 82 25.60 41.64 25.63
N VAL A 83 25.76 42.86 26.13
CA VAL A 83 26.11 44.01 25.30
C VAL A 83 27.56 44.37 25.56
N ARG A 84 28.40 44.29 24.52
CA ARG A 84 29.79 44.79 24.55
C ARG A 84 29.88 46.00 23.63
N ARG A 85 30.12 47.18 24.22
CA ARG A 85 30.34 48.40 23.45
C ARG A 85 31.85 48.61 23.32
N SER A 86 32.35 48.76 22.09
CA SER A 86 33.73 49.23 21.82
C SER A 86 33.62 50.64 21.31
N ASN A 87 34.25 51.59 22.01
CA ASN A 87 34.26 52.98 21.61
C ASN A 87 35.58 53.22 20.85
N ASP A 88 35.51 53.47 19.55
CA ASP A 88 36.67 53.98 18.82
C ASP A 88 36.84 55.46 19.20
N ALA A 89 37.86 55.76 20.00
CA ALA A 89 38.16 57.08 20.54
C ALA A 89 38.53 58.15 19.49
N ASN A 90 38.35 57.87 18.18
CA ASN A 90 38.68 58.78 17.07
C ASN A 90 37.47 59.47 16.44
N SER A 91 36.27 59.39 17.03
CA SER A 91 35.12 60.20 16.59
C SER A 91 35.25 61.62 17.16
N THR A 92 35.92 62.50 16.42
CA THR A 92 35.89 63.94 16.64
C THR A 92 34.48 64.46 16.36
N ASN A 93 33.63 64.43 17.39
CA ASN A 93 32.51 65.34 17.63
C ASN A 93 32.04 65.08 19.08
N THR A 94 32.64 65.83 20.00
CA THR A 94 32.45 65.95 21.45
C THR A 94 31.35 65.11 22.12
N PRO A 95 31.72 64.27 23.10
CA PRO A 95 31.06 64.31 24.40
C PRO A 95 32.05 64.32 25.56
N THR A 96 31.90 65.30 26.46
CA THR A 96 32.61 65.37 27.75
C THR A 96 32.25 64.13 28.58
N ILE A 97 33.22 63.24 28.75
CA ILE A 97 33.10 62.04 29.59
C ILE A 97 33.36 62.43 31.05
N THR A 98 32.29 62.58 31.81
CA THR A 98 32.30 62.34 33.24
C THR A 98 31.09 61.48 33.58
N THR A 99 31.33 60.23 33.97
CA THR A 99 30.38 59.21 34.50
C THR A 99 29.54 58.31 33.55
N ALA A 100 29.74 58.31 32.22
CA ALA A 100 28.82 57.59 31.30
C ALA A 100 29.39 56.35 30.56
N ASP A 101 30.48 55.75 31.04
CA ASP A 101 31.17 54.62 30.39
C ASP A 101 30.73 53.22 30.92
N VAL A 102 29.55 53.13 31.56
CA VAL A 102 29.27 52.07 32.57
C VAL A 102 28.25 51.00 32.15
N LEU A 103 28.00 50.72 30.87
CA LEU A 103 27.01 49.68 30.50
C LEU A 103 27.45 48.67 29.43
N SER A 104 28.70 48.19 29.51
CA SER A 104 29.05 46.87 28.96
C SER A 104 28.79 45.81 30.04
N GLY A 105 27.91 44.84 29.77
CA GLY A 105 27.53 43.85 30.77
C GLY A 105 26.33 43.00 30.39
N TYR A 106 25.96 42.11 31.31
CA TYR A 106 24.75 41.28 31.20
C TYR A 106 23.51 42.13 31.48
N GLN A 107 22.54 42.10 30.58
CA GLN A 107 21.27 42.78 30.71
C GLN A 107 20.15 41.74 30.67
N PHE A 108 19.25 41.83 31.65
CA PHE A 108 18.02 41.05 31.70
C PHE A 108 16.87 42.00 31.38
N GLY A 109 16.08 41.67 30.36
CA GLY A 109 14.90 42.42 29.95
C GLY A 109 13.64 41.68 30.32
N PHE A 110 12.62 42.42 30.78
CA PHE A 110 11.25 41.94 30.87
C PHE A 110 10.37 42.81 29.98
N SER A 111 9.71 42.22 29.01
CA SER A 111 8.79 42.89 28.09
C SER A 111 7.38 42.34 28.27
N PHE A 112 6.44 43.18 28.70
CA PHE A 112 5.06 42.78 28.92
C PHE A 112 4.17 43.33 27.80
N ASN A 113 3.57 42.42 27.02
CA ASN A 113 2.54 42.76 26.03
C ASN A 113 1.26 41.96 26.34
N PRO A 114 0.24 42.58 26.98
CA PRO A 114 -0.97 41.88 27.41
C PRO A 114 -1.74 41.25 26.23
N GLY A 115 -1.77 41.90 25.06
CA GLY A 115 -2.43 41.38 23.87
C GLY A 115 -1.85 40.03 23.41
N THR A 116 -0.52 39.91 23.43
CA THR A 116 0.15 38.64 23.08
C THR A 116 -0.06 37.56 24.15
N LEU A 117 -0.09 37.94 25.43
CA LEU A 117 -0.27 37.02 26.55
C LEU A 117 -1.65 36.35 26.55
N PHE A 118 -2.71 37.12 26.27
CA PHE A 118 -4.07 36.58 26.14
C PHE A 118 -4.24 35.62 24.95
N GLN A 119 -3.40 35.73 23.92
CA GLN A 119 -3.44 34.86 22.75
C GLN A 119 -2.67 33.54 22.94
N LYS A 120 -1.68 33.48 23.84
CA LYS A 120 -0.83 32.29 24.06
C LYS A 120 -1.60 30.99 24.36
N PRO A 121 -2.65 30.96 25.23
CA PRO A 121 -3.42 29.73 25.46
C PRO A 121 -4.06 29.18 24.18
N SER A 122 -4.63 30.07 23.36
CA SER A 122 -5.25 29.72 22.08
C SER A 122 -4.22 29.17 21.09
N GLN A 123 -3.03 29.77 21.03
CA GLN A 123 -1.92 29.29 20.20
C GLN A 123 -1.44 27.89 20.62
N VAL A 124 -1.28 27.65 21.92
CA VAL A 124 -0.91 26.32 22.44
C VAL A 124 -1.99 25.29 22.13
N ASN A 125 -3.27 25.63 22.31
CA ASN A 125 -4.36 24.72 21.98
C ASN A 125 -4.41 24.42 20.48
N ARG A 126 -4.24 25.43 19.63
CA ARG A 126 -4.13 25.23 18.17
C ARG A 126 -2.98 24.28 17.83
N ALA A 127 -1.80 24.47 18.39
CA ALA A 127 -0.65 23.60 18.15
C ALA A 127 -0.89 22.16 18.64
N LYS A 128 -1.61 21.96 19.75
CA LYS A 128 -2.03 20.62 20.21
C LYS A 128 -2.94 19.94 19.20
N GLU A 129 -3.93 20.64 18.67
CA GLU A 129 -4.82 20.08 17.64
C GLU A 129 -4.05 19.77 16.35
N GLN A 130 -3.05 20.59 15.97
CA GLN A 130 -2.19 20.28 14.83
C GLN A 130 -1.37 19.00 15.02
N VAL A 131 -0.89 18.71 16.24
CA VAL A 131 -0.24 17.41 16.55
C VAL A 131 -1.21 16.26 16.31
N LYS A 132 -2.45 16.36 16.84
CA LYS A 132 -3.46 15.32 16.65
C LYS A 132 -3.80 15.11 15.17
N ILE A 133 -3.95 16.19 14.41
CA ILE A 133 -4.20 16.13 12.96
C ILE A 133 -3.05 15.37 12.26
N ALA A 134 -1.79 15.69 12.57
CA ALA A 134 -0.65 15.00 11.99
C ALA A 134 -0.62 13.50 12.37
N GLU A 135 -0.96 13.16 13.62
CA GLU A 135 -1.04 11.77 14.09
C GLU A 135 -2.17 11.00 13.41
N TYR A 136 -3.35 11.61 13.22
CA TYR A 136 -4.46 11.01 12.50
C TYR A 136 -4.13 10.82 11.01
N ASN A 137 -3.50 11.79 10.37
CA ASN A 137 -3.05 11.65 8.98
C ASN A 137 -2.05 10.49 8.82
N GLN A 138 -1.14 10.32 9.77
CA GLN A 138 -0.21 9.18 9.78
C GLN A 138 -0.96 7.85 9.96
N ALA A 139 -1.93 7.79 10.88
CA ALA A 139 -2.73 6.60 11.14
C ALA A 139 -3.61 6.21 9.93
N GLU A 140 -4.26 7.19 9.30
CA GLU A 140 -5.00 7.01 8.05
C GLU A 140 -4.10 6.47 6.96
N TYR A 141 -2.90 7.05 6.81
CA TYR A 141 -1.95 6.58 5.81
C TYR A 141 -1.46 5.15 6.07
N ASN A 142 -1.28 4.76 7.34
CA ASN A 142 -0.94 3.38 7.71
C ASN A 142 -2.03 2.38 7.27
N LEU A 143 -3.30 2.73 7.44
CA LEU A 143 -4.43 1.90 7.00
C LEU A 143 -4.50 1.83 5.48
N SER A 144 -4.31 2.96 4.80
CA SER A 144 -4.27 3.03 3.34
C SER A 144 -3.13 2.18 2.75
N LEU A 145 -1.92 2.30 3.32
CA LEU A 145 -0.76 1.51 2.90
C LEU A 145 -1.01 0.00 3.09
N GLU A 146 -1.62 -0.39 4.21
CA GLU A 146 -1.97 -1.79 4.45
C GLU A 146 -2.99 -2.33 3.44
N ALA A 147 -4.05 -1.57 3.16
CA ALA A 147 -5.04 -1.94 2.15
C ALA A 147 -4.41 -2.08 0.76
N GLU A 148 -3.50 -1.16 0.42
CA GLU A 148 -2.82 -1.14 -0.87
C GLU A 148 -1.85 -2.32 -1.02
N VAL A 149 -1.10 -2.68 0.02
CA VAL A 149 -0.25 -3.90 0.01
C VAL A 149 -1.11 -5.15 -0.22
N LYS A 150 -2.23 -5.30 0.50
CA LYS A 150 -3.15 -6.43 0.33
C LYS A 150 -3.69 -6.50 -1.10
N ARG A 151 -4.16 -5.37 -1.63
CA ARG A 151 -4.69 -5.25 -2.99
C ARG A 151 -3.67 -5.69 -4.04
N ARG A 152 -2.44 -5.15 -3.98
CA ARG A 152 -1.37 -5.50 -4.92
C ARG A 152 -0.93 -6.95 -4.77
N TYR A 153 -0.89 -7.48 -3.56
CA TYR A 153 -0.59 -8.89 -3.33
C TYR A 153 -1.64 -9.81 -3.98
N TYR A 154 -2.93 -9.50 -3.85
CA TYR A 154 -3.97 -10.30 -4.50
C TYR A 154 -3.88 -10.24 -6.03
N THR A 155 -3.59 -9.07 -6.61
CA THR A 155 -3.34 -8.95 -8.05
C THR A 155 -2.12 -9.76 -8.49
N PHE A 156 -1.03 -9.72 -7.74
CA PHE A 156 0.16 -10.54 -7.99
C PHE A 156 -0.12 -12.04 -7.90
N PHE A 157 -0.85 -12.46 -6.87
CA PHE A 157 -1.20 -13.86 -6.68
C PHE A 157 -2.12 -14.36 -7.79
N GLN A 158 -3.12 -13.57 -8.19
CA GLN A 158 -4.01 -13.87 -9.31
C GLN A 158 -3.23 -14.01 -10.62
N SER A 159 -2.37 -13.05 -10.96
CA SER A 159 -1.60 -13.09 -12.21
C SER A 159 -0.62 -14.25 -12.23
N LYS A 160 -0.02 -14.61 -11.08
CA LYS A 160 0.81 -15.81 -10.94
C LYS A 160 0.00 -17.10 -11.16
N ALA A 161 -1.19 -17.20 -10.56
CA ALA A 161 -2.05 -18.38 -10.69
C ALA A 161 -2.52 -18.59 -12.13
N LEU A 162 -2.71 -17.51 -12.91
CA LEU A 162 -3.13 -17.57 -14.32
C LEU A 162 -2.04 -18.07 -15.27
N LEU A 163 -0.76 -18.02 -14.90
CA LEU A 163 0.34 -18.44 -15.79
C LEU A 163 0.23 -19.91 -16.19
N VAL A 164 -0.12 -20.79 -15.24
CA VAL A 164 -0.21 -22.24 -15.48
C VAL A 164 -1.31 -22.61 -16.49
N PRO A 165 -2.58 -22.20 -16.31
CA PRO A 165 -3.62 -22.54 -17.28
C PRO A 165 -3.39 -21.88 -18.65
N ILE A 166 -2.88 -20.64 -18.69
CA ILE A 166 -2.62 -19.95 -19.96
C ILE A 166 -1.47 -20.62 -20.72
N ASN A 167 -0.40 -21.03 -20.02
CA ASN A 167 0.69 -21.77 -20.66
C ASN A 167 0.23 -23.14 -21.18
N SER A 168 -0.68 -23.81 -20.46
CA SER A 168 -1.27 -25.08 -20.91
C SER A 168 -2.10 -24.87 -22.18
N ALA A 169 -2.97 -23.86 -22.22
CA ALA A 169 -3.76 -23.50 -23.39
C ALA A 169 -2.89 -23.12 -24.61
N PHE A 170 -1.77 -22.43 -24.38
CA PHE A 170 -0.77 -22.15 -25.42
C PHE A 170 -0.17 -23.43 -26.01
N LEU A 171 0.28 -24.36 -25.16
CA LEU A 171 0.86 -25.63 -25.61
C LEU A 171 -0.15 -26.47 -26.41
N ASP A 172 -1.41 -26.51 -25.96
CA ASP A 172 -2.47 -27.23 -26.67
C ASP A 172 -2.75 -26.62 -28.05
N ALA A 173 -2.86 -25.29 -28.12
CA ALA A 173 -3.09 -24.57 -29.38
C ALA A 173 -1.88 -24.71 -30.34
N GLU A 174 -0.65 -24.66 -29.81
CA GLU A 174 0.58 -24.85 -30.56
C GLU A 174 0.66 -26.27 -31.16
N ASN A 175 0.39 -27.30 -30.34
CA ASN A 175 0.39 -28.69 -30.79
C ASN A 175 -0.68 -28.93 -31.86
N ASN A 176 -1.90 -28.41 -31.65
CA ASN A 176 -2.98 -28.51 -32.64
C ASN A 176 -2.59 -27.82 -33.96
N TYR A 177 -2.04 -26.60 -33.91
CA TYR A 177 -1.58 -25.89 -35.09
C TYR A 177 -0.50 -26.67 -35.86
N LYS A 178 0.49 -27.25 -35.15
CA LYS A 178 1.53 -28.10 -35.76
C LYS A 178 0.90 -29.30 -36.50
N VAL A 179 -0.07 -29.98 -35.89
CA VAL A 179 -0.76 -31.12 -36.51
C VAL A 179 -1.56 -30.69 -37.74
N VAL A 180 -2.37 -29.64 -37.64
CA VAL A 180 -3.20 -29.14 -38.75
C VAL A 180 -2.34 -28.63 -39.90
N LYS A 181 -1.21 -27.97 -39.60
CA LYS A 181 -0.24 -27.52 -40.61
C LYS A 181 0.32 -28.69 -41.44
N ILE A 182 0.69 -29.79 -40.79
CA ILE A 182 1.21 -30.98 -41.49
C ILE A 182 0.10 -31.60 -42.35
N LYS A 183 -1.12 -31.74 -41.82
CA LYS A 183 -2.27 -32.26 -42.58
C LYS A 183 -2.59 -31.39 -43.78
N TYR A 184 -2.50 -30.06 -43.64
CA TYR A 184 -2.76 -29.12 -44.73
C TYR A 184 -1.71 -29.26 -45.83
N GLN A 185 -0.42 -29.41 -45.47
CA GLN A 185 0.66 -29.68 -46.41
C GLN A 185 0.48 -30.99 -47.19
N ARG A 186 -0.25 -31.95 -46.62
CA ARG A 186 -0.64 -33.22 -47.26
C ARG A 186 -2.00 -33.15 -47.97
N ALA A 187 -2.63 -31.98 -48.03
CA ALA A 187 -3.97 -31.77 -48.56
C ALA A 187 -5.08 -32.60 -47.87
N GLU A 188 -4.87 -32.98 -46.59
CA GLU A 188 -5.82 -33.75 -45.78
C GLU A 188 -6.86 -32.88 -45.06
N VAL A 189 -6.65 -31.56 -45.00
CA VAL A 189 -7.55 -30.56 -44.37
C VAL A 189 -7.67 -29.33 -45.27
N THR A 190 -8.74 -28.56 -45.06
CA THR A 190 -9.02 -27.34 -45.82
C THR A 190 -8.18 -26.15 -45.36
N ILE A 191 -8.06 -25.13 -46.22
CA ILE A 191 -7.45 -23.85 -45.86
C ILE A 191 -8.20 -23.16 -44.70
N GLN A 192 -9.51 -23.36 -44.60
CA GLN A 192 -10.33 -22.80 -43.53
C GLN A 192 -9.93 -23.39 -42.17
N GLU A 193 -9.78 -24.71 -42.07
CA GLU A 193 -9.34 -25.39 -40.85
C GLU A 193 -7.92 -24.96 -40.44
N TYR A 194 -7.01 -24.82 -41.42
CA TYR A 194 -5.67 -24.28 -41.18
C TYR A 194 -5.72 -22.85 -40.62
N ASN A 195 -6.51 -21.96 -41.22
CA ASN A 195 -6.66 -20.58 -40.76
C ASN A 195 -7.25 -20.52 -39.35
N THR A 196 -8.24 -21.35 -39.03
CA THR A 196 -8.80 -21.44 -37.67
C THR A 196 -7.76 -21.89 -36.65
N ALA A 197 -6.96 -22.92 -36.95
CA ALA A 197 -5.89 -23.36 -36.06
C ALA A 197 -4.79 -22.29 -35.89
N SER A 198 -4.43 -21.59 -36.98
CA SER A 198 -3.45 -20.49 -36.98
C SER A 198 -3.92 -19.31 -36.12
N MET A 199 -5.20 -18.92 -36.22
CA MET A 199 -5.80 -17.88 -35.39
C MET A 199 -5.83 -18.29 -33.91
N SER A 200 -6.22 -19.54 -33.61
CA SER A 200 -6.24 -20.06 -32.24
C SER A 200 -4.85 -20.06 -31.60
N TYR A 201 -3.82 -20.48 -32.33
CA TYR A 201 -2.43 -20.41 -31.87
C TYR A 201 -1.99 -18.96 -31.60
N THR A 202 -2.27 -18.05 -32.52
CA THR A 202 -1.92 -16.63 -32.37
C THR A 202 -2.58 -16.03 -31.14
N GLN A 203 -3.88 -16.26 -30.94
CA GLN A 203 -4.63 -15.78 -29.78
C GLN A 203 -4.09 -16.36 -28.46
N ALA A 204 -3.76 -17.65 -28.42
CA ALA A 204 -3.20 -18.27 -27.22
C ALA A 204 -1.80 -17.73 -26.90
N ASN A 205 -0.98 -17.45 -27.93
CA ASN A 205 0.32 -16.82 -27.75
C ASN A 205 0.21 -15.38 -27.24
N GLU A 206 -0.71 -14.57 -27.78
CA GLU A 206 -1.00 -13.23 -27.27
C GLU A 206 -1.45 -13.26 -25.80
N ALA A 207 -2.34 -14.18 -25.44
CA ALA A 207 -2.79 -14.37 -24.07
C ALA A 207 -1.64 -14.74 -23.12
N LYS A 208 -0.72 -15.61 -23.56
CA LYS A 208 0.50 -15.96 -22.82
C LYS A 208 1.38 -14.75 -22.55
N ILE A 209 1.70 -13.98 -23.60
CA ILE A 209 2.52 -12.78 -23.48
C ILE A 209 1.87 -11.77 -22.52
N GLN A 210 0.56 -11.55 -22.66
CA GLN A 210 -0.17 -10.62 -21.79
C GLN A 210 -0.16 -11.10 -20.33
N SER A 211 -0.32 -12.40 -20.08
CA SER A 211 -0.26 -12.95 -18.71
C SER A 211 1.12 -12.79 -18.09
N GLU A 212 2.20 -12.99 -18.85
CA GLU A 212 3.58 -12.80 -18.39
C GLU A 212 3.83 -11.33 -18.03
N ILE A 213 3.39 -10.39 -18.88
CA ILE A 213 3.49 -8.95 -18.60
C ILE A 213 2.68 -8.57 -17.37
N ASN A 214 1.44 -9.07 -17.23
CA ASN A 214 0.59 -8.80 -16.07
C ASN A 214 1.22 -9.32 -14.78
N TYR A 215 1.87 -10.48 -14.81
CA TYR A 215 2.60 -11.03 -13.67
C TYR A 215 3.79 -10.14 -13.29
N LEU A 216 4.63 -9.75 -14.25
CA LEU A 216 5.79 -8.89 -14.01
C LEU A 216 5.38 -7.51 -13.50
N ALA A 217 4.33 -6.91 -14.07
CA ALA A 217 3.78 -5.62 -13.65
C ALA A 217 3.23 -5.70 -12.21
N ALA A 218 2.46 -6.75 -11.89
CA ALA A 218 1.92 -6.93 -10.55
C ALA A 218 3.02 -7.17 -9.51
N LYS A 219 4.08 -7.90 -9.88
CA LYS A 219 5.27 -8.09 -9.06
C LYS A 219 5.98 -6.76 -8.79
N ALA A 220 6.32 -6.01 -9.83
CA ALA A 220 6.99 -4.72 -9.70
C ALA A 220 6.17 -3.72 -8.87
N ALA A 221 4.85 -3.71 -9.05
CA ALA A 221 3.96 -2.87 -8.25
C ALA A 221 3.97 -3.23 -6.76
N LEU A 222 4.09 -4.51 -6.39
CA LEU A 222 4.20 -4.91 -4.99
C LEU A 222 5.59 -4.59 -4.41
N GLU A 223 6.64 -4.77 -5.20
CA GLU A 223 8.03 -4.43 -4.83
C GLU A 223 8.23 -2.92 -4.63
N GLU A 224 7.50 -2.09 -5.36
CA GLU A 224 7.49 -0.63 -5.17
C GLU A 224 7.10 -0.24 -3.74
N LEU A 225 6.10 -0.90 -3.16
CA LEU A 225 5.64 -0.60 -1.79
C LEU A 225 6.57 -1.13 -0.72
N THR A 226 7.17 -2.29 -0.95
CA THR A 226 8.08 -2.93 0.01
C THR A 226 9.50 -2.38 -0.07
N VAL A 227 9.85 -1.73 -1.19
CA VAL A 227 11.19 -1.20 -1.51
C VAL A 227 12.27 -2.30 -1.47
N LYS A 228 11.84 -3.56 -1.54
CA LYS A 228 12.68 -4.75 -1.53
C LYS A 228 12.11 -5.75 -2.53
N LYS A 229 12.98 -6.60 -3.03
CA LYS A 229 12.58 -7.71 -3.91
C LYS A 229 11.78 -8.73 -3.12
N LEU A 230 10.74 -9.31 -3.73
CA LEU A 230 9.91 -10.30 -3.03
C LEU A 230 10.72 -11.54 -2.62
N GLU A 231 11.78 -11.89 -3.35
CA GLU A 231 12.67 -13.01 -3.04
C GLU A 231 13.45 -12.81 -1.73
N GLU A 232 13.62 -11.57 -1.28
CA GLU A 232 14.33 -11.23 -0.05
C GLU A 232 13.43 -11.28 1.19
N ILE A 233 12.11 -11.36 0.99
CA ILE A 233 11.10 -11.38 2.05
C ILE A 233 10.67 -12.84 2.26
N LYS A 234 11.28 -13.52 3.24
CA LYS A 234 10.97 -14.92 3.61
C LYS A 234 10.06 -15.00 4.83
#